data_AF-A0A1F4WKN8-F1
#
_entry.id   AF-A0A1F4WKN8-F1
#
_cell.length_a   1.000
_cell.length_b   1.000
_cell.length_c   1.000
_cell.angle_alpha   90.00
_cell.angle_beta   90.00
_cell.angle_gamma   90.00
#
_symmetry.space_group_name_H-M   'P 1'
#
loop_
_entity.id
_entity.type
_entity.pdbx_description
1 polymer ?
#
loop_
_entity_poly.entity_id
_entity_poly.type
_entity_poly.pdbx_seq_one_letter_code
_entity_poly.pdbx_strand_id
1 'polypeptide(L)'
;MKLNANFRRYAAFVIVLAVIAGAVFAAFADKGKVLGTTFSIGSSDIKLLIDLAGSTDSQNLTDELQGAGFVNISANWSQDYMLKIYNNGSTQVQLTSNANYLTANDPDDLRSIIFVELFDWDDANNNGIVDTGELGTSYGKKTLVKWKTEGYSLGTLGQGAVKGLLLKFSTDTVSDTKQGKSGIFDFEFDSITL
;
A
#
# COMPACT_ATOMS: atom_id res chain seq x y z
N MET A 1 -7.96 -58.99 13.78
CA MET A 1 -9.00 -58.23 14.52
C MET A 1 -9.89 -57.51 13.50
N LYS A 2 -11.13 -57.97 13.27
CA LYS A 2 -12.03 -57.38 12.25
C LYS A 2 -12.74 -56.18 12.85
N LEU A 3 -12.40 -54.97 12.41
CA LEU A 3 -13.11 -53.74 12.81
C LEU A 3 -14.55 -53.76 12.28
N ASN A 4 -15.51 -53.47 13.16
CA ASN A 4 -16.94 -53.39 12.85
C ASN A 4 -17.18 -52.37 11.72
N ALA A 5 -17.98 -52.74 10.72
CA ALA A 5 -18.32 -51.88 9.57
C ALA A 5 -18.92 -50.54 10.00
N ASN A 6 -19.65 -50.49 11.12
CA ASN A 6 -20.21 -49.26 11.66
C ASN A 6 -19.12 -48.34 12.23
N PHE A 7 -18.11 -48.90 12.91
CA PHE A 7 -16.98 -48.12 13.43
C PHE A 7 -16.16 -47.48 12.30
N ARG A 8 -15.99 -48.18 11.17
CA ARG A 8 -15.34 -47.63 9.97
C ARG A 8 -16.10 -46.45 9.37
N ARG A 9 -17.44 -46.51 9.38
CA ARG A 9 -18.30 -45.42 8.89
C ARG A 9 -18.24 -44.18 9.80
N TYR A 10 -18.27 -44.36 11.12
CA TYR A 10 -18.14 -43.24 12.06
C TYR A 10 -16.75 -42.61 12.02
N ALA A 11 -15.69 -43.41 11.96
CA ALA A 11 -14.32 -42.90 11.83
C ALA A 11 -14.13 -42.12 10.52
N ALA A 12 -14.68 -42.60 9.39
CA ALA A 12 -14.64 -41.89 8.13
C ALA A 12 -15.39 -40.54 8.19
N PHE A 13 -16.54 -40.50 8.86
CA PHE A 13 -17.33 -39.28 9.00
C PHE A 13 -16.61 -38.21 9.84
N VAL A 14 -15.94 -38.62 10.93
CA VAL A 14 -15.15 -37.73 11.78
C VAL A 14 -13.93 -37.18 11.04
N ILE A 15 -13.26 -38.01 10.23
CA ILE A 15 -12.12 -37.56 9.41
C ILE A 15 -12.57 -36.55 8.36
N VAL A 16 -13.70 -36.77 7.68
CA VAL A 16 -14.23 -35.82 6.69
C VAL A 16 -14.59 -34.48 7.35
N LEU A 17 -15.22 -34.50 8.53
CA LEU A 17 -15.50 -33.27 9.29
C LEU A 17 -14.24 -32.52 9.70
N ALA A 18 -13.18 -33.23 10.13
CA ALA A 18 -11.92 -32.62 10.50
C ALA A 18 -11.18 -32.00 9.29
N VAL A 19 -11.26 -32.64 8.12
CA VAL A 19 -10.68 -32.10 6.86
C VAL A 19 -11.44 -30.86 6.40
N ILE A 20 -12.77 -30.86 6.47
CA ILE A 20 -13.58 -29.69 6.11
C ILE A 20 -13.31 -28.54 7.10
N ALA A 21 -13.30 -28.81 8.40
CA ALA A 21 -12.99 -27.79 9.40
C ALA A 21 -11.57 -27.23 9.23
N GLY A 22 -10.57 -28.07 8.94
CA GLY A 22 -9.20 -27.65 8.67
C GLY A 22 -9.07 -26.82 7.39
N ALA A 23 -9.77 -27.19 6.31
CA ALA A 23 -9.79 -26.44 5.06
C ALA A 23 -10.46 -25.07 5.22
N VAL A 24 -11.53 -25.00 6.01
CA VAL A 24 -12.21 -23.75 6.33
C VAL A 24 -11.33 -22.86 7.21
N PHE A 25 -10.63 -23.41 8.20
CA PHE A 25 -9.69 -22.64 9.03
C PHE A 25 -8.50 -22.13 8.22
N ALA A 26 -7.97 -22.92 7.28
CA ALA A 26 -6.93 -22.47 6.36
C ALA A 26 -7.41 -21.36 5.41
N ALA A 27 -8.64 -21.45 4.91
CA ALA A 27 -9.24 -20.42 4.05
C ALA A 27 -9.53 -19.09 4.78
N PHE A 28 -9.73 -19.12 6.11
CA PHE A 28 -9.88 -17.91 6.92
C PHE A 28 -8.57 -17.41 7.55
N ALA A 29 -7.58 -18.29 7.75
CA ALA A 29 -6.24 -17.91 8.18
C ALA A 29 -5.42 -17.32 7.02
N ASP A 30 -5.77 -17.63 5.77
CA ASP A 30 -5.25 -17.00 4.56
C ASP A 30 -6.04 -15.71 4.22
N LYS A 31 -6.34 -14.90 5.24
CA LYS A 31 -6.12 -13.46 5.06
C LYS A 31 -4.63 -13.26 5.19
N GLY A 32 -3.88 -13.74 4.19
CA GLY A 32 -2.47 -13.47 4.04
C GLY A 32 -2.32 -11.97 4.13
N LYS A 33 -1.89 -11.48 5.29
CA LYS A 33 -1.28 -10.17 5.42
C LYS A 33 -0.19 -10.20 4.37
N VAL A 34 -0.43 -9.54 3.24
CA VAL A 34 0.52 -9.56 2.13
C VAL A 34 1.81 -9.08 2.75
N LEU A 35 2.82 -9.94 2.81
CA LEU A 35 4.17 -9.56 3.20
C LEU A 35 4.61 -8.59 2.12
N GLY A 36 4.47 -7.31 2.39
CA GLY A 36 4.62 -6.27 1.40
C GLY A 36 4.29 -4.91 1.98
N THR A 37 4.83 -3.90 1.34
CA THR A 37 4.54 -2.49 1.56
C THR A 37 3.04 -2.27 1.55
N THR A 38 2.53 -1.46 2.47
CA THR A 38 1.15 -0.97 2.42
C THR A 38 1.09 0.55 2.32
N PHE A 39 0.02 1.05 1.70
CA PHE A 39 -0.43 2.42 1.82
C PHE A 39 -1.72 2.45 2.61
N SER A 40 -1.75 3.14 3.74
CA SER A 40 -2.92 3.23 4.60
C SER A 40 -3.36 4.67 4.80
N ILE A 41 -4.61 4.85 5.26
CA ILE A 41 -5.05 6.14 5.81
C ILE A 41 -5.14 6.14 7.34
N GLY A 42 -4.65 7.22 7.94
CA GLY A 42 -4.70 7.51 9.37
C GLY A 42 -5.97 8.24 9.83
N SER A 43 -6.75 8.78 8.88
CA SER A 43 -7.97 9.56 9.15
C SER A 43 -9.21 8.94 8.54
N SER A 44 -10.34 9.07 9.23
CA SER A 44 -11.66 8.63 8.74
C SER A 44 -12.21 9.49 7.60
N ASP A 45 -11.74 10.73 7.47
CA ASP A 45 -12.24 11.74 6.52
C ASP A 45 -11.71 11.52 5.10
N ILE A 46 -10.75 10.61 4.93
CA ILE A 46 -10.14 10.31 3.64
C ILE A 46 -10.20 8.81 3.35
N LYS A 47 -10.24 8.46 2.07
CA LYS A 47 -10.16 7.08 1.56
C LYS A 47 -9.22 6.99 0.38
N LEU A 48 -8.67 5.81 0.13
CA LEU A 48 -7.94 5.50 -1.10
C LEU A 48 -8.89 4.89 -2.13
N LEU A 49 -8.69 5.20 -3.40
CA LEU A 49 -9.38 4.52 -4.51
C LEU A 49 -8.71 3.18 -4.81
N ILE A 50 -9.51 2.13 -5.00
CA ILE A 50 -9.04 0.79 -5.42
C ILE A 50 -8.74 0.78 -6.91
N ASP A 51 -9.70 1.23 -7.71
CA ASP A 51 -9.60 1.49 -9.14
C ASP A 51 -9.39 2.99 -9.35
N LEU A 52 -8.24 3.33 -9.92
CA LEU A 52 -7.85 4.72 -10.18
C LEU A 52 -8.71 5.38 -11.27
N ALA A 53 -9.30 4.61 -12.18
CA ALA A 53 -10.26 5.10 -13.17
C ALA A 53 -11.71 5.08 -12.64
N GLY A 54 -11.93 4.47 -11.48
CA GLY A 54 -13.25 4.24 -10.90
C GLY A 54 -13.91 5.47 -10.28
N SER A 55 -15.17 5.31 -9.89
CA SER A 55 -15.96 6.34 -9.17
C SER A 55 -15.54 6.45 -7.70
N THR A 56 -16.15 7.39 -6.97
CA THR A 56 -16.03 7.53 -5.51
C THR A 56 -17.10 6.75 -4.74
N ASP A 57 -17.74 5.76 -5.38
CA ASP A 57 -18.69 4.87 -4.72
C ASP A 57 -17.99 4.04 -3.64
N SER A 58 -18.71 3.70 -2.56
CA SER A 58 -18.12 3.01 -1.39
C SER A 58 -17.45 1.67 -1.70
N GLN A 59 -17.82 1.03 -2.82
CA GLN A 59 -17.18 -0.21 -3.29
C GLN A 59 -15.77 0.00 -3.84
N ASN A 60 -15.45 1.22 -4.29
CA ASN A 60 -14.14 1.60 -4.81
C ASN A 60 -13.25 2.28 -3.77
N LEU A 61 -13.68 2.35 -2.51
CA LEU A 61 -12.98 3.03 -1.44
C LEU A 61 -12.41 2.03 -0.44
N THR A 62 -11.16 2.23 -0.03
CA THR A 62 -10.48 1.38 0.95
C THR A 62 -9.66 2.18 1.95
N ASP A 63 -9.40 1.58 3.10
CA ASP A 63 -8.51 2.07 4.15
C ASP A 63 -7.04 1.73 3.92
N GLU A 64 -6.79 0.73 3.08
CA GLU A 64 -5.47 0.22 2.81
C GLU A 64 -5.38 -0.28 1.36
N LEU A 65 -4.24 -0.01 0.72
CA LEU A 65 -3.84 -0.57 -0.55
C LEU A 65 -2.52 -1.33 -0.38
N GLN A 66 -2.36 -2.40 -1.14
CA GLN A 66 -1.06 -3.01 -1.32
C GLN A 66 -0.14 -2.05 -2.07
N GLY A 67 1.02 -1.74 -1.49
CA GLY A 67 1.97 -0.80 -2.05
C GLY A 67 3.04 -1.41 -2.95
N ALA A 68 4.02 -0.58 -3.32
CA ALA A 68 5.14 -0.94 -4.18
C ALA A 68 6.06 -2.01 -3.57
N GLY A 69 6.54 -2.94 -4.39
CA GLY A 69 7.51 -3.95 -3.97
C GLY A 69 8.95 -3.46 -4.09
N PHE A 70 9.65 -3.30 -2.96
CA PHE A 70 11.07 -2.92 -2.96
C PHE A 70 11.95 -4.16 -3.02
N VAL A 71 12.12 -4.71 -4.22
CA VAL A 71 12.83 -5.96 -4.46
C VAL A 71 14.00 -5.77 -5.41
N ASN A 72 15.10 -6.51 -5.18
CA ASN A 72 16.29 -6.52 -6.02
C ASN A 72 16.84 -5.10 -6.30
N ILE A 73 16.93 -4.28 -5.26
CA ILE A 73 17.38 -2.90 -5.36
C ILE A 73 18.81 -2.86 -5.93
N SER A 74 19.01 -2.03 -6.94
CA SER A 74 20.28 -1.89 -7.67
C SER A 74 20.50 -0.44 -8.06
N ALA A 75 21.69 -0.08 -8.53
CA ALA A 75 21.98 1.27 -8.98
C ALA A 75 21.00 1.74 -10.06
N ASN A 76 20.50 2.97 -9.94
CA ASN A 76 19.45 3.55 -10.81
C ASN A 76 18.13 2.76 -10.83
N TRP A 77 17.88 1.89 -9.83
CA TRP A 77 16.56 1.28 -9.68
C TRP A 77 15.50 2.37 -9.53
N SER A 78 14.34 2.17 -10.17
CA SER A 78 13.20 3.07 -10.05
C SER A 78 11.90 2.30 -10.18
N GLN A 79 10.88 2.76 -9.46
CA GLN A 79 9.53 2.25 -9.53
C GLN A 79 8.54 3.37 -9.27
N ASP A 80 7.53 3.46 -10.14
CA ASP A 80 6.43 4.38 -9.98
C ASP A 80 5.24 3.69 -9.31
N TYR A 81 4.53 4.41 -8.45
CA TYR A 81 3.29 3.96 -7.84
C TYR A 81 2.27 5.10 -7.87
N MET A 82 1.09 4.81 -8.43
CA MET A 82 0.00 5.78 -8.54
C MET A 82 -1.05 5.49 -7.49
N LEU A 83 -1.64 6.55 -6.92
CA LEU A 83 -2.80 6.44 -6.05
C LEU A 83 -3.69 7.67 -6.15
N LYS A 84 -4.95 7.51 -5.74
CA LYS A 84 -5.91 8.59 -5.61
C LYS A 84 -6.48 8.61 -4.18
N ILE A 85 -6.48 9.79 -3.57
CA ILE A 85 -7.02 10.04 -2.23
C ILE A 85 -8.32 10.81 -2.40
N TYR A 86 -9.40 10.30 -1.83
CA TYR A 86 -10.72 10.92 -1.82
C TYR A 86 -11.03 11.49 -0.45
N ASN A 87 -11.49 12.74 -0.38
CA ASN A 87 -12.05 13.30 0.85
C ASN A 87 -13.52 12.89 0.99
N ASN A 88 -13.78 11.90 1.85
CA ASN A 88 -15.11 11.41 2.17
C ASN A 88 -15.80 12.22 3.28
N GLY A 89 -15.06 13.13 3.91
CA GLY A 89 -15.51 13.93 5.04
C GLY A 89 -16.55 14.97 4.64
N SER A 90 -16.97 15.77 5.62
CA SER A 90 -17.97 16.82 5.43
C SER A 90 -17.38 18.21 5.15
N THR A 91 -16.05 18.34 5.16
CA THR A 91 -15.33 19.62 5.12
C THR A 91 -14.01 19.49 4.36
N GLN A 92 -13.33 20.61 4.10
CA GLN A 92 -11.99 20.61 3.53
C GLN A 92 -10.98 20.07 4.56
N VAL A 93 -10.00 19.30 4.06
CA VAL A 93 -8.93 18.76 4.90
C VAL A 93 -7.56 19.21 4.40
N GLN A 94 -6.60 19.33 5.31
CA GLN A 94 -5.18 19.42 5.00
C GLN A 94 -4.60 18.01 4.97
N LEU A 95 -3.94 17.64 3.87
CA LEU A 95 -3.35 16.31 3.71
C LEU A 95 -1.87 16.30 4.09
N THR A 96 -1.46 15.23 4.75
CA THR A 96 -0.07 14.92 5.07
C THR A 96 0.23 13.46 4.77
N SER A 97 1.52 13.11 4.69
CA SER A 97 1.92 11.72 4.56
C SER A 97 3.28 11.44 5.18
N ASN A 98 3.44 10.26 5.78
CA ASN A 98 4.68 9.80 6.38
C ASN A 98 4.98 8.35 5.98
N ALA A 99 6.27 7.99 5.95
CA ALA A 99 6.66 6.59 5.91
C ALA A 99 6.60 5.97 7.31
N ASN A 100 6.05 4.77 7.43
CA ASN A 100 5.86 4.04 8.68
C ASN A 100 6.45 2.62 8.63
N TYR A 101 7.77 2.51 8.53
CA TYR A 101 8.45 1.21 8.49
C TYR A 101 9.12 0.82 9.82
N LEU A 102 9.33 -0.49 9.99
CA LEU A 102 10.11 -1.07 11.08
C LEU A 102 11.53 -1.40 10.60
N THR A 103 12.54 -1.16 11.43
CA THR A 103 13.94 -1.53 11.10
C THR A 103 14.11 -3.03 10.82
N ALA A 104 13.31 -3.88 11.46
CA ALA A 104 13.32 -5.32 11.22
C ALA A 104 12.88 -5.72 9.80
N ASN A 105 12.10 -4.87 9.13
CA ASN A 105 11.61 -5.07 7.76
C ASN A 105 12.59 -4.53 6.70
N ASP A 106 13.70 -3.93 7.15
CA ASP A 106 14.76 -3.35 6.31
C ASP A 106 16.13 -3.61 6.96
N PRO A 107 16.59 -4.88 6.98
CA PRO A 107 17.82 -5.28 7.64
C PRO A 107 19.08 -4.72 6.95
N ASP A 108 19.00 -4.41 5.66
CA ASP A 108 20.10 -3.87 4.87
C ASP A 108 20.10 -2.31 4.80
N ASP A 109 19.22 -1.65 5.57
CA ASP A 109 19.11 -0.19 5.66
C ASP A 109 18.89 0.48 4.27
N LEU A 110 18.03 -0.09 3.43
CA LEU A 110 17.69 0.45 2.12
C LEU A 110 16.92 1.76 2.21
N ARG A 111 16.20 2.01 3.32
CA ARG A 111 15.48 3.28 3.58
C ARG A 111 16.35 4.54 3.48
N SER A 112 17.66 4.42 3.70
CA SER A 112 18.59 5.56 3.66
C SER A 112 19.04 5.91 2.24
N ILE A 113 18.85 4.99 1.28
CA ILE A 113 19.30 5.13 -0.11
C ILE A 113 18.14 5.13 -1.12
N ILE A 114 16.96 4.64 -0.72
CA ILE A 114 15.74 4.76 -1.51
C ILE A 114 15.18 6.16 -1.32
N PHE A 115 15.10 6.87 -2.44
CA PHE A 115 14.42 8.13 -2.57
C PHE A 115 12.98 7.92 -3.00
N VAL A 116 12.15 8.87 -2.63
CA VAL A 116 10.79 9.05 -3.09
C VAL A 116 10.65 10.50 -3.54
N GLU A 117 9.92 10.71 -4.62
CA GLU A 117 9.46 12.03 -5.04
C GLU A 117 7.98 11.93 -5.41
N LEU A 118 7.15 12.73 -4.72
CA LEU A 118 5.71 12.79 -4.96
C LEU A 118 5.41 13.89 -5.97
N PHE A 119 4.53 13.61 -6.91
CA PHE A 119 4.00 14.58 -7.86
C PHE A 119 2.49 14.63 -7.76
N ASP A 120 1.90 15.81 -7.94
CA ASP A 120 0.50 15.88 -8.30
C ASP A 120 0.28 15.17 -9.65
N TRP A 121 -0.85 14.50 -9.77
CA TRP A 121 -1.31 13.90 -11.02
C TRP A 121 -2.76 14.32 -11.27
N ASP A 122 -2.96 15.04 -12.37
CA ASP A 122 -4.28 15.45 -12.84
C ASP A 122 -4.73 14.51 -13.95
N ASP A 123 -5.46 13.46 -13.57
CA ASP A 123 -6.02 12.46 -14.48
C ASP A 123 -7.20 13.05 -15.26
N ALA A 124 -6.87 13.89 -16.25
CA ALA A 124 -7.82 14.74 -16.95
C ALA A 124 -8.84 13.95 -17.78
N ASN A 125 -8.46 12.77 -18.24
CA ASN A 125 -9.32 11.87 -19.01
C ASN A 125 -9.94 10.74 -18.16
N ASN A 126 -9.60 10.67 -16.87
CA ASN A 126 -10.06 9.68 -15.89
C ASN A 126 -9.83 8.23 -16.32
N ASN A 127 -8.67 7.95 -16.91
CA ASN A 127 -8.30 6.60 -17.38
C ASN A 127 -7.45 5.82 -16.36
N GLY A 128 -7.07 6.45 -15.23
CA GLY A 128 -6.32 5.81 -14.17
C GLY A 128 -4.84 5.59 -14.46
N ILE A 129 -4.28 6.22 -15.50
CA ILE A 129 -2.84 6.21 -15.81
C ILE A 129 -2.32 7.65 -16.00
N VAL A 130 -1.02 7.87 -15.81
CA VAL A 130 -0.41 9.18 -16.06
C VAL A 130 -0.12 9.34 -17.54
N ASP A 131 -0.84 10.24 -18.21
CA ASP A 131 -0.59 10.60 -19.60
C ASP A 131 0.36 11.82 -19.75
N THR A 132 0.77 12.05 -20.99
CA THR A 132 1.63 13.20 -21.32
C THR A 132 0.91 14.51 -21.01
N GLY A 133 1.48 15.28 -20.09
CA GLY A 133 0.92 16.58 -19.67
C GLY A 133 0.08 16.53 -18.39
N GLU A 134 -0.18 15.35 -17.84
CA GLU A 134 -0.97 15.17 -16.60
C GLU A 134 -0.11 15.19 -15.33
N LEU A 135 1.20 15.03 -15.48
CA LEU A 135 2.13 15.09 -14.36
C LEU A 135 2.31 16.55 -13.91
N GLY A 136 1.93 16.82 -12.68
CA GLY A 136 1.97 18.13 -12.06
C GLY A 136 3.27 18.42 -11.32
N THR A 137 3.15 19.22 -10.26
CA THR A 137 4.28 19.75 -9.49
C THR A 137 4.85 18.69 -8.55
N SER A 138 6.18 18.67 -8.41
CA SER A 138 6.87 17.87 -7.41
C SER A 138 6.74 18.47 -6.01
N TYR A 139 6.47 17.63 -5.01
CA TYR A 139 6.54 17.94 -3.58
C TYR A 139 7.97 17.84 -3.02
N GLY A 140 8.95 17.53 -3.86
CA GLY A 140 10.36 17.40 -3.53
C GLY A 140 10.81 15.96 -3.28
N LYS A 141 12.08 15.68 -3.56
CA LYS A 141 12.72 14.38 -3.37
C LYS A 141 13.20 14.19 -1.92
N LYS A 142 12.81 13.10 -1.27
CA LYS A 142 13.23 12.72 0.09
C LYS A 142 13.72 11.27 0.11
N THR A 143 14.59 10.90 1.05
CA THR A 143 14.79 9.48 1.37
C THR A 143 13.61 8.96 2.18
N LEU A 144 13.42 7.64 2.28
CA LEU A 144 12.36 7.09 3.14
C LEU A 144 12.57 7.47 4.61
N VAL A 145 13.82 7.62 5.05
CA VAL A 145 14.14 8.17 6.39
C VAL A 145 13.57 9.58 6.56
N LYS A 146 13.80 10.47 5.60
CA LYS A 146 13.27 11.84 5.67
C LYS A 146 11.76 11.87 5.55
N TRP A 147 11.16 11.01 4.73
CA TRP A 147 9.71 10.90 4.65
C TRP A 147 9.12 10.47 6.00
N LYS A 148 9.75 9.53 6.72
CA LYS A 148 9.31 9.15 8.08
C LYS A 148 9.41 10.32 9.06
N THR A 149 10.53 11.04 9.09
CA THR A 149 10.79 12.07 10.12
C THR A 149 10.19 13.43 9.83
N GLU A 150 10.10 13.82 8.56
CA GLU A 150 9.63 15.15 8.15
C GLU A 150 8.24 15.13 7.50
N GLY A 151 7.81 13.98 6.97
CA GLY A 151 6.57 13.86 6.21
C GLY A 151 6.56 14.63 4.89
N TYR A 152 5.42 14.60 4.21
CA TYR A 152 5.04 15.52 3.14
C TYR A 152 3.80 16.31 3.56
N SER A 153 3.74 17.58 3.18
CA SER A 153 2.50 18.37 3.17
C SER A 153 1.97 18.37 1.75
N LEU A 154 0.78 17.81 1.55
CA LEU A 154 0.20 17.54 0.22
C LEU A 154 -0.86 18.57 -0.17
N GLY A 155 -0.86 19.71 0.54
CA GLY A 155 -1.85 20.76 0.38
C GLY A 155 -3.22 20.36 0.93
N THR A 156 -4.25 21.05 0.47
CA THR A 156 -5.62 20.83 0.94
C THR A 156 -6.43 20.04 -0.08
N LEU A 157 -7.47 19.36 0.40
CA LEU A 157 -8.43 18.64 -0.41
C LEU A 157 -9.85 19.03 0.01
N GLY A 158 -10.59 19.63 -0.92
CA GLY A 158 -11.97 20.03 -0.70
C GLY A 158 -12.89 18.83 -0.43
N GLN A 159 -14.05 19.09 0.16
CA GLN A 159 -15.08 18.06 0.38
C GLN A 159 -15.46 17.39 -0.95
N GLY A 160 -15.46 16.05 -0.98
CA GLY A 160 -15.85 15.28 -2.16
C GLY A 160 -14.85 15.33 -3.31
N ALA A 161 -13.68 15.97 -3.13
CA ALA A 161 -12.64 16.03 -4.14
C ALA A 161 -11.71 14.81 -4.07
N VAL A 162 -11.06 14.54 -5.20
CA VAL A 162 -10.05 13.49 -5.35
C VAL A 162 -8.70 14.14 -5.68
N LYS A 163 -7.63 13.69 -5.03
CA LYS A 163 -6.25 14.06 -5.34
C LYS A 163 -5.52 12.84 -5.91
N GLY A 164 -5.03 12.95 -7.14
CA GLY A 164 -4.11 11.99 -7.73
C GLY A 164 -2.65 12.28 -7.34
N LEU A 165 -1.91 11.22 -7.02
CA LEU A 165 -0.48 11.29 -6.72
C LEU A 165 0.28 10.23 -7.51
N LEU A 166 1.41 10.64 -8.08
CA LEU A 166 2.44 9.74 -8.58
C LEU A 166 3.63 9.75 -7.61
N LEU A 167 3.94 8.58 -7.06
CA LEU A 167 5.08 8.36 -6.18
C LEU A 167 6.20 7.72 -7.00
N LYS A 168 7.28 8.45 -7.24
CA LYS A 168 8.47 7.92 -7.91
C LYS A 168 9.49 7.47 -6.87
N PHE A 169 9.65 6.17 -6.73
CA PHE A 169 10.73 5.61 -5.93
C PHE A 169 11.97 5.43 -6.81
N SER A 170 13.14 5.72 -6.24
CA SER A 170 14.40 5.52 -6.96
C SER A 170 15.59 5.32 -6.05
N THR A 171 16.69 4.85 -6.63
CA THR A 171 18.03 4.94 -6.05
C THR A 171 18.94 5.60 -7.07
N ASP A 172 20.00 6.27 -6.62
CA ASP A 172 21.00 6.82 -7.53
C ASP A 172 22.17 5.82 -7.62
N THR A 173 23.00 5.75 -6.57
CA THR A 173 24.04 4.72 -6.41
C THR A 173 23.71 3.77 -5.28
N VAL A 174 24.13 2.50 -5.42
CA VAL A 174 23.92 1.44 -4.42
C VAL A 174 25.25 0.75 -4.17
N SER A 175 25.63 0.61 -2.90
CA SER A 175 26.86 -0.11 -2.52
C SER A 175 26.72 -1.61 -2.78
N ASP A 176 27.85 -2.30 -2.97
CA ASP A 176 27.87 -3.75 -3.22
C ASP A 176 27.15 -4.56 -2.13
N THR A 177 27.19 -4.08 -0.89
CA THR A 177 26.49 -4.69 0.25
C THR A 177 24.97 -4.59 0.20
N LYS A 178 24.43 -3.60 -0.54
CA LYS A 178 22.99 -3.30 -0.66
C LYS A 178 22.42 -3.71 -2.02
N GLN A 179 23.25 -4.12 -2.98
CA GLN A 179 22.84 -4.60 -4.29
C GLN A 179 22.02 -5.90 -4.19
N GLY A 180 20.93 -5.98 -4.94
CA GLY A 180 20.02 -7.12 -4.99
C GLY A 180 19.20 -7.34 -3.73
N LYS A 181 19.24 -6.41 -2.76
CA LYS A 181 18.49 -6.52 -1.51
C LYS A 181 17.04 -6.06 -1.67
N SER A 182 16.23 -6.41 -0.67
CA SER A 182 14.81 -6.11 -0.65
C SER A 182 14.39 -5.61 0.73
N GLY A 183 13.34 -4.81 0.78
CA GLY A 183 12.77 -4.28 2.02
C GLY A 183 11.26 -4.17 1.95
N ILE A 184 10.63 -4.00 3.11
CA ILE A 184 9.20 -3.71 3.23
C ILE A 184 9.05 -2.38 3.96
N PHE A 185 8.33 -1.45 3.33
CA PHE A 185 8.11 -0.12 3.88
C PHE A 185 6.62 0.19 3.84
N ASP A 186 6.03 0.60 4.94
CA ASP A 186 4.63 1.03 4.92
C ASP A 186 4.58 2.55 4.86
N PHE A 187 3.48 3.08 4.34
CA PHE A 187 3.27 4.51 4.14
C PHE A 187 1.86 4.89 4.57
N GLU A 188 1.74 6.05 5.18
CA GLU A 188 0.48 6.51 5.75
C GLU A 188 0.15 7.89 5.20
N PHE A 189 -1.11 8.07 4.83
CA PHE A 189 -1.70 9.36 4.48
C PHE A 189 -2.66 9.76 5.59
N ASP A 190 -2.55 11.00 6.05
CA ASP A 190 -3.37 11.52 7.13
C ASP A 190 -4.01 12.85 6.72
N SER A 191 -5.02 13.25 7.47
CA SER A 191 -5.75 14.49 7.22
C SER A 191 -6.12 15.20 8.50
N ILE A 192 -6.03 16.52 8.48
CA ILE A 192 -6.54 17.39 9.55
C ILE A 192 -7.67 18.23 8.98
N THR A 193 -8.83 18.19 9.63
CA THR A 193 -9.98 19.03 9.28
C THR A 193 -9.64 20.51 9.45
N LEU A 194 -10.06 21.35 8.49
CA LEU A 194 -9.85 22.82 8.49
C LEU A 194 -11.12 23.59 8.81
#